data_AF-A0A071LW35-F1
#
_entry.id   AF-A0A071LW35-F1
#
_cell.length_a   1.000
_cell.length_b   1.000
_cell.length_c   1.000
_cell.angle_alpha   90.00
_cell.angle_beta   90.00
_cell.angle_gamma   90.00
#
_symmetry.space_group_name_H-M   'P 1'
#
loop_
_entity.id
_entity.type
_entity.pdbx_description
1 polymer ?
#
loop_
_entity_poly.entity_id
_entity_poly.type
_entity_poly.pdbx_seq_one_letter_code
_entity_poly.pdbx_strand_id
1 'polypeptide(L)'
;MTIEIFSKYVSYSGLFFAGIIAFCLIFSFIYFGIHKKKYEILLSEYKNTGIPLPGAYNFHSMMGFWGAFPMVYFFRCLTIGKKPRGCFGGRVYSGDYFTTLPPEQKRWLNIYYYANIINTIAVLLFFFLGGIKYIIDVFLS
;
A
#
# COMPACT_ATOMS: atom_id res chain seq x y z
N MET A 1 12.91 23.03 30.33
CA MET A 1 12.73 21.68 30.94
C MET A 1 11.52 20.92 30.38
N THR A 2 10.27 21.36 30.56
CA THR A 2 9.08 20.59 30.10
C THR A 2 9.01 20.46 28.57
N ILE A 3 9.32 21.53 27.83
CA ILE A 3 9.33 21.55 26.36
C ILE A 3 10.44 20.66 25.80
N GLU A 4 11.63 20.66 26.41
CA GLU A 4 12.76 19.82 25.97
C GLU A 4 12.47 18.32 26.18
N ILE A 5 11.86 17.96 27.32
CA ILE A 5 11.44 16.59 27.59
C ILE A 5 10.39 16.15 26.55
N PHE A 6 9.38 16.99 26.30
CA PHE A 6 8.37 16.73 25.27
C PHE A 6 9.01 16.56 23.88
N SER A 7 9.94 17.44 23.50
CA SER A 7 10.67 17.35 22.23
C SER A 7 11.43 16.03 22.07
N LYS A 8 12.02 15.49 23.13
CA LYS A 8 12.71 14.19 23.09
C LYS A 8 11.73 13.06 22.81
N TYR A 9 10.57 13.05 23.46
CA TYR A 9 9.53 12.05 23.20
C TYR A 9 9.01 12.09 21.77
N VAL A 10 8.77 13.28 21.22
CA VAL A 10 8.38 13.43 19.80
C VAL A 10 9.43 12.79 18.87
N SER A 11 10.72 13.00 19.17
CA SER A 11 11.82 12.43 18.38
C SER A 11 11.87 10.90 18.47
N TYR A 12 11.73 10.34 19.68
CA TYR A 12 11.70 8.89 19.87
C TYR A 12 10.49 8.24 19.21
N SER A 13 9.32 8.86 19.29
CA SER A 13 8.13 8.39 18.57
C SER A 13 8.34 8.43 17.05
N GLY A 14 8.98 9.49 16.53
CA GLY A 14 9.35 9.57 15.12
C GLY A 14 10.27 8.41 14.71
N LEU A 15 11.36 8.18 15.46
CA LEU A 15 12.28 7.07 15.20
C LEU A 15 11.59 5.69 15.26
N PHE A 16 10.65 5.51 16.18
CA PHE A 16 9.85 4.29 16.26
C PHE A 16 9.05 4.06 14.97
N PHE A 17 8.35 5.08 14.45
CA PHE A 17 7.63 4.96 13.18
C PHE A 17 8.56 4.77 11.99
N ALA A 18 9.74 5.40 11.97
CA ALA A 18 10.76 5.13 10.96
C ALA A 18 11.18 3.65 10.94
N GLY A 19 11.34 3.05 12.12
CA GLY A 19 11.60 1.61 12.26
C GLY A 19 10.48 0.74 11.70
N ILE A 20 9.22 1.08 12.00
CA ILE A 20 8.04 0.39 11.43
C ILE A 20 8.05 0.48 9.90
N ILE A 21 8.34 1.66 9.33
CA ILE A 21 8.37 1.87 7.88
C ILE A 21 9.40 0.95 7.23
N ALA A 22 10.62 0.93 7.77
CA ALA A 22 11.69 0.08 7.25
C ALA A 22 11.29 -1.41 7.34
N PHE A 23 10.76 -1.85 8.49
CA PHE A 23 10.29 -3.22 8.68
C PHE A 23 9.19 -3.60 7.70
N CYS A 24 8.15 -2.78 7.56
CA CYS A 24 7.04 -3.04 6.65
C CYS A 24 7.47 -3.03 5.18
N LEU A 25 8.44 -2.19 4.79
CA LEU A 25 8.98 -2.16 3.44
C LEU A 25 9.76 -3.45 3.13
N ILE A 26 10.63 -3.89 4.03
CA ILE A 26 11.39 -5.16 3.90
C ILE A 26 10.42 -6.34 3.85
N PHE A 27 9.46 -6.39 4.79
CA PHE A 27 8.42 -7.41 4.80
C PHE A 27 7.66 -7.45 3.48
N SER A 28 7.20 -6.30 2.98
CA SER A 28 6.46 -6.21 1.73
C SER A 28 7.32 -6.67 0.54
N PHE A 29 8.59 -6.28 0.49
CA PHE A 29 9.50 -6.71 -0.58
C PHE A 29 9.66 -8.23 -0.62
N ILE A 30 9.96 -8.85 0.52
CA ILE A 30 10.12 -10.31 0.63
C ILE A 30 8.79 -11.01 0.32
N TYR A 31 7.68 -10.53 0.91
CA TYR A 31 6.36 -11.13 0.76
C TYR A 31 5.87 -11.05 -0.69
N PHE A 32 6.13 -9.93 -1.38
CA PHE A 32 5.90 -9.80 -2.81
C PHE A 32 6.75 -10.79 -3.60
N GLY A 33 8.04 -10.91 -3.30
CA GLY A 33 8.93 -11.88 -3.95
C GLY A 33 8.40 -13.30 -3.90
N ILE A 34 7.95 -13.75 -2.71
CA ILE A 34 7.34 -15.08 -2.50
C ILE A 34 6.05 -15.25 -3.33
N HIS A 35 5.24 -14.20 -3.45
CA HIS A 35 3.93 -14.25 -4.11
C HIS A 35 3.93 -13.70 -5.54
N LYS A 36 5.10 -13.38 -6.11
CA LYS A 36 5.24 -12.69 -7.40
C LYS A 36 4.50 -13.43 -8.52
N LYS A 37 4.62 -14.76 -8.57
CA LYS A 37 3.92 -15.57 -9.56
C LYS A 37 2.39 -15.46 -9.44
N LYS A 38 1.85 -15.39 -8.22
CA LYS A 38 0.40 -15.21 -7.99
C LYS A 38 -0.06 -13.84 -8.47
N TYR A 39 0.74 -12.80 -8.20
CA TYR A 39 0.51 -11.46 -8.72
C TYR A 39 0.50 -11.43 -10.26
N GLU A 40 1.48 -12.05 -10.90
CA GLU A 40 1.58 -12.11 -12.37
C GLU A 40 0.40 -12.83 -13.00
N ILE A 41 -0.08 -13.93 -12.39
CA ILE A 41 -1.29 -14.63 -12.82
C ILE A 41 -2.52 -13.71 -12.77
N LEU A 42 -2.75 -12.99 -11.66
CA LEU A 42 -3.88 -12.07 -11.59
C LEU A 42 -3.81 -10.96 -12.65
N LEU A 43 -2.60 -10.46 -12.91
CA LEU A 43 -2.38 -9.44 -13.93
C LEU A 43 -2.61 -9.97 -15.34
N SER A 44 -2.11 -11.18 -15.66
CA SER A 44 -2.34 -11.80 -16.96
C SER A 44 -3.83 -12.08 -17.18
N GLU A 45 -4.51 -12.61 -16.17
CA GLU A 45 -5.94 -12.91 -16.24
C GLU A 45 -6.76 -11.63 -16.44
N TYR A 46 -6.42 -10.54 -15.76
CA TYR A 46 -7.06 -9.26 -16.03
C TYR A 46 -6.81 -8.79 -17.47
N LYS A 47 -5.58 -8.88 -17.97
CA LYS A 47 -5.24 -8.48 -19.36
C LYS A 47 -5.97 -9.33 -20.40
N ASN A 48 -6.19 -10.62 -20.13
CA ASN A 48 -6.93 -11.53 -21.00
C ASN A 48 -8.42 -11.19 -21.13
N THR A 49 -8.97 -10.36 -20.24
CA THR A 49 -10.35 -9.87 -20.35
C THR A 49 -10.57 -8.92 -21.54
N GLY A 50 -9.50 -8.38 -22.12
CA GLY A 50 -9.56 -7.34 -23.17
C GLY A 50 -9.97 -5.96 -22.66
N ILE A 51 -10.24 -5.79 -21.36
CA ILE A 51 -10.56 -4.50 -20.75
C ILE A 51 -9.25 -3.81 -20.37
N PRO A 52 -8.98 -2.59 -20.86
CA PRO A 52 -7.75 -1.89 -20.55
C PRO A 52 -7.65 -1.56 -19.06
N LEU A 53 -6.43 -1.59 -18.51
CA LEU A 53 -6.17 -1.07 -17.17
C LEU A 53 -6.36 0.45 -17.18
N PRO A 54 -7.10 1.03 -16.21
CA PRO A 54 -7.19 2.48 -16.08
C PRO A 54 -5.81 3.11 -15.83
N GLY A 55 -5.59 4.34 -16.30
CA GLY A 55 -4.24 4.93 -16.49
C GLY A 55 -3.25 4.72 -15.33
N ALA A 56 -3.63 5.08 -14.10
CA ALA A 56 -2.75 4.90 -12.93
C ALA A 56 -2.41 3.41 -12.69
N TYR A 57 -3.37 2.51 -12.85
CA TYR A 57 -3.15 1.07 -12.69
C TYR A 57 -2.33 0.48 -13.84
N ASN A 58 -2.46 1.01 -15.06
CA ASN A 58 -1.61 0.62 -16.17
C ASN A 58 -0.14 0.93 -15.86
N PHE A 59 0.13 2.16 -15.41
CA PHE A 59 1.47 2.57 -14.96
C PHE A 59 2.01 1.66 -13.85
N HIS A 60 1.24 1.45 -12.78
CA HIS A 60 1.67 0.60 -11.67
C HIS A 60 1.89 -0.86 -12.07
N SER A 61 1.13 -1.38 -13.03
CA SER A 61 1.33 -2.76 -13.52
C SER A 61 2.71 -3.00 -14.16
N MET A 62 3.38 -1.93 -14.62
CA MET A 62 4.69 -1.99 -15.28
C MET A 62 5.87 -1.89 -14.30
N MET A 63 5.63 -1.57 -13.02
CA MET A 63 6.70 -1.23 -12.06
C MET A 63 7.16 -2.41 -11.18
N GLY A 64 6.59 -3.60 -11.36
CA GLY A 64 6.87 -4.75 -10.49
C GLY A 64 6.53 -4.46 -9.02
N PHE A 65 7.47 -4.71 -8.11
CA PHE A 65 7.28 -4.48 -6.66
C PHE A 65 6.77 -3.07 -6.34
N TRP A 66 7.35 -2.04 -6.96
CA TRP A 66 7.02 -0.64 -6.67
C TRP A 66 5.60 -0.23 -7.08
N GLY A 67 4.99 -0.97 -8.01
CA GLY A 67 3.58 -0.78 -8.39
C GLY A 67 2.63 -1.84 -7.80
N ALA A 68 3.16 -2.79 -7.02
CA ALA A 68 2.37 -3.91 -6.53
C ALA A 68 1.29 -3.47 -5.54
N PHE A 69 1.52 -2.45 -4.70
CA PHE A 69 0.52 -2.03 -3.71
C PHE A 69 -0.77 -1.47 -4.36
N PRO A 70 -0.71 -0.50 -5.28
CA PRO A 70 -1.90 -0.07 -6.02
C PRO A 70 -2.60 -1.20 -6.77
N MET A 71 -1.84 -2.12 -7.38
CA MET A 71 -2.40 -3.25 -8.10
C MET A 71 -3.04 -4.30 -7.18
N VAL A 72 -2.47 -4.56 -6.00
CA VAL A 72 -3.09 -5.43 -4.99
C VAL A 72 -4.39 -4.83 -4.48
N TYR A 73 -4.44 -3.51 -4.25
CA TYR A 73 -5.68 -2.81 -3.95
C TYR A 73 -6.71 -2.97 -5.08
N PHE A 74 -6.29 -2.81 -6.33
CA PHE A 74 -7.12 -3.01 -7.51
C PHE A 74 -7.74 -4.40 -7.54
N PHE A 75 -6.93 -5.46 -7.47
CA PHE A 75 -7.44 -6.84 -7.47
C PHE A 75 -8.33 -7.13 -6.27
N ARG A 76 -7.99 -6.61 -5.08
CA ARG A 76 -8.83 -6.76 -3.88
C ARG A 76 -10.21 -6.11 -4.05
N CYS A 77 -10.32 -4.98 -4.75
CA CYS A 77 -11.61 -4.40 -5.08
C CYS A 77 -12.43 -5.32 -5.99
N LEU A 78 -11.78 -5.93 -7.00
CA LEU A 78 -12.45 -6.90 -7.89
C LEU A 78 -12.94 -8.15 -7.15
N THR A 79 -12.18 -8.64 -6.15
CA THR A 79 -12.58 -9.85 -5.40
C THR A 79 -13.84 -9.67 -4.55
N ILE A 80 -14.26 -8.42 -4.31
CA ILE A 80 -15.48 -8.06 -3.58
C ILE A 80 -16.51 -7.35 -4.48
N GLY A 81 -16.34 -7.41 -5.80
CA GLY A 81 -17.27 -6.81 -6.76
C GLY A 81 -17.33 -5.28 -6.71
N LYS A 82 -16.31 -4.60 -6.14
CA LYS A 82 -16.26 -3.14 -6.05
C LYS A 82 -15.40 -2.55 -7.15
N LYS A 83 -15.82 -1.40 -7.69
CA LYS A 83 -15.00 -0.60 -8.59
C LYS A 83 -13.82 0.00 -7.81
N PRO A 84 -12.56 -0.20 -8.25
CA PRO A 84 -11.40 0.46 -7.66
C PRO A 84 -11.51 1.99 -7.80
N ARG A 85 -10.96 2.72 -6.82
CA ARG A 85 -10.86 4.20 -6.90
C ARG A 85 -9.93 4.63 -8.04
N GLY A 86 -10.05 5.86 -8.53
CA GLY A 86 -9.20 6.37 -9.61
C GLY A 86 -9.55 5.85 -11.02
N CYS A 87 -10.59 5.02 -11.14
CA CYS A 87 -11.14 4.55 -12.42
C CYS A 87 -12.18 5.53 -13.01
N PHE A 88 -11.81 6.80 -13.19
CA PHE A 88 -12.71 7.85 -13.70
C PHE A 88 -13.15 7.55 -15.13
N GLY A 89 -14.46 7.38 -15.38
CA GLY A 89 -15.04 7.11 -16.71
C GLY A 89 -14.69 5.76 -17.35
N GLY A 90 -13.66 5.05 -16.85
CA GLY A 90 -13.21 3.77 -17.39
C GLY A 90 -14.12 2.59 -17.02
N ARG A 91 -14.30 1.68 -17.99
CA ARG A 91 -14.83 0.34 -17.75
C ARG A 91 -13.82 -0.48 -16.96
N VAL A 92 -14.31 -1.28 -16.03
CA VAL A 92 -13.53 -2.21 -15.21
C VAL A 92 -14.17 -3.59 -15.35
N TYR A 93 -13.37 -4.64 -15.32
CA TYR A 93 -13.89 -6.01 -15.36
C TYR A 93 -14.91 -6.26 -14.24
N SER A 94 -16.05 -6.83 -14.61
CA SER A 94 -17.18 -7.12 -13.73
C SER A 94 -17.64 -8.58 -13.78
N GLY A 95 -16.85 -9.47 -14.39
CA GLY A 95 -17.15 -10.90 -14.42
C GLY A 95 -16.71 -11.63 -13.15
N ASP A 96 -16.96 -12.94 -13.12
CA ASP A 96 -16.89 -13.72 -11.87
C ASP A 96 -15.51 -14.27 -11.52
N TYR A 97 -14.51 -14.12 -12.39
CA TYR A 97 -13.18 -14.70 -12.14
C TYR A 97 -12.59 -14.23 -10.80
N PHE A 98 -12.60 -12.93 -10.54
CA PHE A 98 -11.99 -12.38 -9.32
C PHE A 98 -12.84 -12.64 -8.06
N THR A 99 -14.16 -12.74 -8.20
CA THR A 99 -15.07 -13.00 -7.07
C THR A 99 -15.00 -14.46 -6.63
N THR A 100 -14.71 -15.39 -7.56
CA THR A 100 -14.59 -16.83 -7.32
C THR A 100 -13.18 -17.30 -6.95
N LEU A 101 -12.19 -16.38 -6.83
CA LEU A 101 -10.83 -16.75 -6.44
C LEU A 101 -10.78 -17.58 -5.15
N PRO A 102 -9.89 -18.58 -5.08
CA PRO A 102 -9.77 -19.43 -3.90
C PRO A 102 -9.32 -18.61 -2.67
N PRO A 103 -9.69 -19.04 -1.45
CA PRO A 103 -9.38 -18.30 -0.22
C PRO A 103 -7.90 -17.98 -0.04
N GLU A 104 -7.01 -18.86 -0.47
CA GLU A 104 -5.56 -18.65 -0.42
C GLU A 104 -5.10 -17.45 -1.27
N GLN A 105 -5.71 -17.26 -2.45
CA GLN A 105 -5.44 -16.12 -3.32
C GLN A 105 -5.93 -14.82 -2.68
N LYS A 106 -7.12 -14.85 -2.07
CA LYS A 106 -7.65 -13.70 -1.33
C LYS A 106 -6.80 -13.37 -0.09
N ARG A 107 -6.25 -14.38 0.58
CA ARG A 107 -5.46 -14.22 1.81
C ARG A 107 -4.18 -13.43 1.58
N TRP A 108 -3.37 -13.77 0.57
CA TRP A 108 -2.12 -13.05 0.34
C TRP A 108 -2.37 -11.59 -0.11
N LEU A 109 -3.39 -11.35 -0.94
CA LEU A 109 -3.81 -9.99 -1.32
C LEU A 109 -4.14 -9.16 -0.08
N ASN A 110 -4.90 -9.72 0.85
CA ASN A 110 -5.26 -9.04 2.09
C ASN A 110 -4.06 -8.78 3.00
N ILE A 111 -3.17 -9.75 3.19
CA ILE A 111 -1.97 -9.59 4.02
C ILE A 111 -1.07 -8.49 3.43
N TYR A 112 -0.78 -8.57 2.13
CA TYR A 112 0.04 -7.56 1.46
C TYR A 112 -0.60 -6.17 1.51
N TYR A 113 -1.91 -6.09 1.29
CA TYR A 113 -2.67 -4.84 1.38
C TYR A 113 -2.55 -4.21 2.77
N TYR A 114 -2.84 -4.97 3.84
CA TYR A 114 -2.81 -4.43 5.20
C TYR A 114 -1.39 -4.07 5.65
N ALA A 115 -0.36 -4.82 5.26
CA ALA A 115 1.02 -4.46 5.52
C ALA A 115 1.39 -3.08 4.92
N ASN A 116 0.93 -2.81 3.69
CA ASN A 116 1.17 -1.51 3.04
C ASN A 116 0.28 -0.38 3.58
N ILE A 117 -0.91 -0.69 4.10
CA ILE A 117 -1.73 0.29 4.83
C ILE A 117 -1.07 0.68 6.15
N ILE A 118 -0.57 -0.28 6.93
CA ILE A 118 0.20 -0.01 8.15
C ILE A 118 1.43 0.84 7.80
N ASN A 119 2.15 0.50 6.74
CA ASN A 119 3.29 1.28 6.27
C ASN A 119 2.89 2.72 5.93
N THR A 120 1.80 2.91 5.19
CA THR A 120 1.30 4.24 4.82
C THR A 120 0.94 5.07 6.05
N ILE A 121 0.26 4.48 7.04
CA ILE A 121 -0.07 5.15 8.30
C ILE A 121 1.20 5.53 9.06
N ALA A 122 2.18 4.63 9.15
CA ALA A 122 3.46 4.89 9.80
C ALA A 122 4.22 6.04 9.12
N VAL A 123 4.22 6.10 7.78
CA VAL A 123 4.80 7.23 7.02
C VAL A 123 4.12 8.55 7.38
N LEU A 124 2.78 8.59 7.41
CA LEU A 124 2.04 9.81 7.77
C LEU A 124 2.36 10.26 9.20
N LEU A 125 2.40 9.33 10.16
CA LEU A 125 2.74 9.63 11.56
C LEU A 125 4.18 10.09 11.71
N PHE A 126 5.13 9.50 10.97
CA PHE A 126 6.52 9.93 10.95
C PHE A 126 6.65 11.39 10.49
N PHE A 127 6.05 11.75 9.36
CA PHE A 127 6.08 13.12 8.86
C PHE A 127 5.34 14.10 9.77
N PHE A 128 4.20 13.68 10.34
CA PHE A 128 3.46 14.50 11.30
C PHE A 128 4.30 14.84 12.54
N LEU A 129 4.96 13.86 13.14
CA LEU A 129 5.86 14.07 14.28
C LEU A 129 7.10 14.88 13.89
N GLY A 130 7.64 14.68 12.70
CA GLY A 130 8.72 15.52 12.16
C GLY A 130 8.29 16.99 12.03
N GLY A 131 7.06 17.23 11.57
CA GLY A 131 6.48 18.58 11.52
C GLY A 131 6.31 19.20 12.91
N ILE A 132 5.83 18.43 13.89
CA ILE A 132 5.75 18.89 15.28
C ILE A 132 7.15 19.23 15.81
N LYS A 133 8.13 18.36 15.60
CA LYS A 133 9.52 18.57 16.04
C LYS A 133 10.10 19.86 15.45
N TYR A 134 9.89 20.08 14.16
CA TYR A 134 10.30 21.29 13.47
C TYR A 134 9.66 22.54 14.10
N ILE A 135 8.35 22.52 14.38
CA ILE A 135 7.66 23.65 15.01
C ILE A 135 8.26 23.96 16.39
N ILE A 136 8.53 22.91 17.19
CA ILE A 136 9.14 23.09 18.51
C ILE A 136 10.52 23.77 18.39
N ASP A 137 11.37 23.28 17.49
CA ASP A 137 12.76 23.73 17.34
C ASP A 137 12.91 25.12 16.73
N VAL A 138 11.91 25.59 15.98
CA VAL A 138 11.98 26.89 15.30
C VAL A 138 11.25 27.97 16.08
N PHE A 139 10.15 27.62 16.76
CA PHE A 139 9.25 28.62 17.36
C PHE A 139 9.15 28.56 18.87
N LEU A 140 9.53 27.45 19.52
CA LEU A 140 9.28 27.21 20.96
C LEU A 140 10.53 26.92 21.79
N SER A 141 11.70 26.77 21.15
CA SER A 141 13.00 26.56 21.78
C SER A 141 13.85 27.82 21.82
#